data_AF-A0A4Y9PU24-F1
#
_entry.id   AF-A0A4Y9PU24-F1
#
_cell.length_a   1.000
_cell.length_b   1.000
_cell.length_c   1.000
_cell.angle_alpha   90.00
_cell.angle_beta   90.00
_cell.angle_gamma   90.00
#
_symmetry.space_group_name_H-M   'P 1'
#
loop_
_entity.id
_entity.type
_entity.pdbx_description
1 polymer ?
#
loop_
_entity_poly.entity_id
_entity_poly.type
_entity_poly.pdbx_seq_one_letter_code
_entity_poly.pdbx_strand_id
1 'polypeptide(L)' 'MAIAVPPDTSILEAVRRAGLPVPAACADGRCGACETRVLEGRPDHRDGVLTGEERAYGETMMLCVSRATPPWLVLDL' A
#
# COMPACT_ATOMS: atom_id res chain seq x y z
N MET A 1 0.94 -14.52 7.35
CA MET A 1 0.96 -13.68 8.57
C MET A 1 -0.04 -12.54 8.39
N ALA A 2 -0.64 -12.02 9.47
CA ALA A 2 -1.55 -10.87 9.40
C ALA A 2 -0.99 -9.72 10.24
N ILE A 3 -1.04 -8.50 9.70
CA ILE A 3 -0.58 -7.27 10.36
C ILE A 3 -1.79 -6.34 10.46
N ALA A 4 -2.13 -5.93 11.69
CA ALA A 4 -3.17 -4.94 11.90
C ALA A 4 -2.66 -3.55 11.49
N VAL A 5 -3.47 -2.81 10.73
CA VAL A 5 -3.16 -1.44 10.31
C VAL A 5 -4.20 -0.49 10.93
N PRO A 6 -3.86 0.19 12.03
CA PRO A 6 -4.74 1.19 12.64
C PRO A 6 -5.10 2.35 11.70
N PRO A 7 -6.23 3.06 11.93
CA PRO A 7 -6.66 4.18 11.07
C PRO A 7 -5.62 5.31 10.94
N ASP A 8 -4.83 5.55 11.98
CA ASP A 8 -3.78 6.58 12.05
C ASP A 8 -2.40 6.11 11.54
N THR A 9 -2.28 4.83 11.15
CA THR A 9 -1.04 4.22 10.72
C THR A 9 -1.12 3.85 9.24
N SER A 10 -0.11 4.16 8.43
CA SER A 10 -0.04 3.71 7.03
C SER A 10 0.31 2.23 6.94
N ILE A 11 0.01 1.59 5.81
CA ILE A 11 0.39 0.18 5.59
C ILE A 11 1.92 0.06 5.65
N LEU A 12 2.64 1.00 5.02
CA LEU A 12 4.11 1.06 5.04
C LEU A 12 4.67 1.03 6.46
N GLU A 13 4.12 1.86 7.35
CA GLU A 13 4.58 1.94 8.74
C GLU A 13 4.27 0.63 9.49
N ALA A 14 3.07 0.08 9.33
CA ALA A 14 2.68 -1.16 9.99
C ALA A 14 3.56 -2.35 9.57
N VAL A 15 3.87 -2.50 8.28
CA VAL A 15 4.72 -3.60 7.78
C VAL A 15 6.18 -3.45 8.21
N ARG A 16 6.71 -2.22 8.24
CA ARG A 16 8.06 -1.95 8.75
C ARG A 16 8.18 -2.22 10.24
N ARG A 17 7.17 -1.86 11.05
CA ARG A 17 7.10 -2.22 12.48
C ARG A 17 7.05 -3.72 12.71
N ALA A 18 6.47 -4.48 11.78
CA ALA A 18 6.49 -5.94 11.78
C ALA A 18 7.84 -6.53 11.28
N GLY A 19 8.82 -5.70 10.91
CA GLY A 19 10.15 -6.13 10.49
C GLY A 19 10.31 -6.38 8.98
N LEU A 20 9.30 -6.07 8.16
CA LEU A 20 9.37 -6.27 6.71
C LEU A 20 10.09 -5.09 6.02
N PRO A 21 11.16 -5.34 5.25
CA PRO A 21 11.98 -4.29 4.65
C PRO A 21 11.35 -3.76 3.35
N VAL A 22 10.37 -2.88 3.46
CA VAL A 22 9.76 -2.22 2.29
C VAL A 22 10.52 -0.94 1.94
N PRO A 23 10.97 -0.75 0.68
CA PRO A 23 11.60 0.50 0.23
C PRO A 23 10.62 1.68 0.31
N ALA A 24 11.11 2.86 0.69
CA ALA A 24 10.34 4.10 0.62
C ALA A 24 11.27 5.31 0.64
N ALA A 25 10.89 6.38 -0.07
CA ALA A 25 11.64 7.63 -0.10
C ALA A 25 10.80 8.83 0.37
N CYS A 26 9.67 9.12 -0.29
CA CYS A 26 8.86 10.32 0.01
C CYS A 26 7.86 10.16 1.17
N ALA A 27 7.31 8.95 1.36
CA ALA A 27 6.20 8.67 2.26
C ALA A 27 4.92 9.53 2.07
N ASP A 28 4.77 10.20 0.91
CA ASP A 28 3.64 11.09 0.60
C ASP A 28 2.95 10.78 -0.73
N GLY A 29 3.22 9.59 -1.30
CA GLY A 29 2.50 9.07 -2.47
C GLY A 29 2.96 9.63 -3.83
N ARG A 30 4.17 10.19 -3.93
CA ARG A 30 4.65 10.82 -5.18
C ARG A 30 5.83 10.16 -5.88
N CYS A 31 6.59 9.29 -5.19
CA CYS A 31 7.85 8.75 -5.74
C CYS A 31 7.79 7.30 -6.27
N GLY A 32 6.73 6.53 -5.97
CA GLY A 32 6.64 5.12 -6.38
C GLY A 32 7.52 4.12 -5.60
N ALA A 33 8.46 4.58 -4.77
CA ALA A 33 9.43 3.69 -4.13
C ALA A 33 8.85 2.61 -3.20
N CYS A 34 7.63 2.79 -2.69
CA CYS A 34 6.94 1.82 -1.84
C CYS A 34 5.80 1.11 -2.59
N GLU A 35 5.90 1.00 -3.92
CA GLU A 35 4.98 0.23 -4.73
C GLU A 35 5.05 -1.25 -4.34
N THR A 36 3.88 -1.89 -4.23
CA THR A 36 3.78 -3.28 -3.81
C THR A 36 2.62 -3.92 -4.54
N ARG A 37 2.83 -5.17 -4.98
CA ARG A 37 1.80 -5.95 -5.67
C ARG A 37 0.70 -6.38 -4.71
N VAL A 38 -0.54 -6.30 -5.20
CA VAL A 38 -1.75 -6.73 -4.52
C VAL A 38 -2.14 -8.09 -5.08
N LEU A 39 -2.20 -9.09 -4.20
CA LEU A 39 -2.56 -10.46 -4.54
C LEU A 39 -4.06 -10.71 -4.35
N GLU A 40 -4.67 -10.05 -3.36
CA GLU A 40 -6.10 -10.17 -3.06
C GLU A 40 -6.64 -8.92 -2.37
N GLY A 41 -7.93 -8.63 -2.60
CA GLY A 41 -8.64 -7.46 -2.08
C GLY A 41 -8.53 -6.25 -3.01
N ARG A 42 -9.08 -5.11 -2.59
CA ARG A 42 -9.16 -3.90 -3.43
C ARG A 42 -8.49 -2.70 -2.74
N PRO A 43 -7.47 -2.08 -3.36
CA PRO A 43 -6.85 -0.88 -2.83
C PRO A 43 -7.79 0.34 -2.89
N ASP A 44 -7.67 1.20 -1.88
CA ASP A 44 -8.13 2.59 -1.89
C ASP A 44 -6.93 3.49 -2.22
N HIS A 45 -6.78 3.81 -3.50
CA HIS A 45 -5.65 4.55 -4.03
C HIS A 45 -5.68 6.01 -3.62
N ARG A 46 -4.59 6.48 -3.00
CA ARG A 46 -4.41 7.89 -2.60
C ARG A 46 -3.10 8.49 -3.09
N ASP A 47 -2.37 7.75 -3.90
CA ASP A 47 -1.13 8.21 -4.52
C ASP A 47 -1.39 9.13 -5.72
N GLY A 48 -0.32 9.77 -6.20
CA GLY A 48 -0.29 10.55 -7.44
C GLY A 48 0.54 9.88 -8.54
N VAL A 49 0.91 8.61 -8.36
CA VAL A 49 1.85 7.90 -9.25
C VAL A 49 1.10 7.10 -10.30
N LEU A 50 0.14 6.28 -9.86
CA LEU A 50 -0.63 5.42 -10.75
C LEU A 50 -1.64 6.25 -11.55
N THR A 51 -1.78 5.91 -12.82
CA THR A 51 -2.82 6.40 -13.72
C THR A 51 -4.21 5.94 -13.27
N GLY A 52 -5.27 6.54 -13.81
CA GLY A 52 -6.64 6.12 -13.52
C GLY A 52 -6.92 4.66 -13.92
N GLU A 53 -6.31 4.19 -15.00
CA GLU A 53 -6.45 2.81 -15.47
C GLU A 53 -5.73 1.81 -14.56
N GLU A 54 -4.49 2.09 -14.18
CA GLU A 54 -3.73 1.25 -13.23
C GLU A 54 -4.45 1.14 -11.88
N ARG A 55 -5.02 2.24 -11.37
CA ARG A 55 -5.84 2.22 -10.15
C ARG A 55 -7.14 1.43 -10.30
N ALA A 56 -7.69 1.35 -11.51
CA ALA A 56 -8.90 0.59 -11.77
C ALA A 56 -8.61 -0.92 -11.79
N TYR A 57 -7.46 -1.33 -12.33
CA TYR A 57 -6.99 -2.72 -12.27
C TYR A 57 -6.59 -3.14 -10.86
N GLY A 58 -5.89 -2.27 -10.12
CA GLY A 58 -5.55 -2.50 -8.72
C GLY A 58 -4.49 -3.59 -8.48
N GLU A 59 -3.61 -3.84 -9.48
CA GLU A 59 -2.55 -4.86 -9.39
C GLU A 59 -1.43 -4.49 -8.42
N THR A 60 -1.19 -3.19 -8.21
CA THR A 60 -0.19 -2.65 -7.28
C THR A 60 -0.77 -1.49 -6.49
N MET A 61 -0.09 -1.09 -5.42
CA MET A 61 -0.46 0.10 -4.64
C MET A 61 0.74 0.73 -3.94
N MET A 62 0.61 2.00 -3.55
CA MET A 62 1.61 2.71 -2.74
C MET A 62 1.29 2.58 -1.25
N LEU A 63 2.07 1.79 -0.51
CA LEU A 63 1.79 1.48 0.90
C LEU A 63 1.84 2.69 1.85
N CYS A 64 2.50 3.78 1.46
CA CYS A 64 2.65 4.96 2.31
C CYS A 64 1.36 5.76 2.49
N VAL A 65 0.48 5.78 1.49
CA VAL A 65 -0.73 6.64 1.49
C VAL A 65 -2.00 5.87 1.19
N SER A 66 -1.93 4.80 0.39
CA SER A 66 -3.11 4.03 -0.02
C SER A 66 -3.60 3.12 1.11
N ARG A 67 -4.88 2.74 1.05
CA ARG A 67 -5.57 1.94 2.06
C ARG A 67 -6.26 0.73 1.42
N ALA A 68 -7.07 0.01 2.20
CA ALA A 68 -7.82 -1.17 1.78
C ALA A 68 -9.32 -0.90 1.81
N THR A 69 -10.06 -1.36 0.80
CA THR A 69 -11.53 -1.42 0.79
C THR A 69 -11.96 -2.71 0.09
N PRO A 70 -12.38 -3.82 0.77
CA PRO A 70 -12.79 -4.03 2.19
C PRO A 70 -11.61 -4.00 3.20
N PRO A 71 -11.79 -4.21 4.53
CA PRO A 71 -10.80 -3.83 5.56
C PRO A 71 -9.50 -4.67 5.61
N TRP A 72 -9.20 -5.43 4.55
CA TRP A 72 -8.00 -6.26 4.44
C TRP A 72 -7.52 -6.37 2.98
N LEU A 73 -6.24 -6.67 2.81
CA LEU A 73 -5.54 -6.95 1.55
C LEU A 73 -4.55 -8.09 1.75
N VAL A 74 -4.19 -8.79 0.68
CA VAL A 74 -3.01 -9.67 0.62
C VAL A 74 -1.98 -9.02 -0.29
N LEU A 75 -0.77 -8.83 0.22
CA LEU A 75 0.33 -8.15 -0.45
C LEU A 75 1.53 -9.10 -0.64
N ASP A 76 2.28 -8.89 -1.72
CA ASP A 76 3.51 -9.62 -2.02
C ASP A 76 4.72 -8.88 -1.41
N LEU A 77 5.13 -9.28 -0.20
CA LEU A 77 6.11 -8.59 0.66
C LEU A 77 7.19 -9.52 1.22
#